data_AF-A0A369QCC5-F1
#
_entry.id   AF-A0A369QCC5-F1
#
_cell.length_a   1.000
_cell.length_b   1.000
_cell.length_c   1.000
_cell.angle_alpha   90.00
_cell.angle_beta   90.00
_cell.angle_gamma   90.00
#
_symmetry.space_group_name_H-M   'P 1'
#
loop_
_entity.id
_entity.type
_entity.pdbx_description
1 polymer ?
#
loop_
_entity_poly.entity_id
_entity_poly.type
_entity_poly.pdbx_seq_one_letter_code
_entity_poly.pdbx_strand_id
1 'polypeptide(L)'
;MMQESRHPGWDKQAINQIARDEYGGLDAMFEAHGWEKGERTFGQIAPTKVVETYGSVDSFVKAHADGRALNPMLNVETAFRTDPPQIFLKSFHGFTPENWGFLGFTEAFARDKFVRESKPGALLIVAGTSKAPDASERLRVLGMQQQTHIHGTKWDYLAPHRHDEERNDPDRVNGWIHGLKAIRAWKIPAEERPFVRDTFPETHNGGKNGTAIGAYGMQITFQEAQRFLKLPIFETDIYGGEPVEALLSGPAATVLRPSRPGPVSQSGYMVREAEGPKHLYILRLHGDEESFLGYGAQGRSIVKVGFSVSPQTRRDAHNKTLPACAFAWQIENSTYAEKRAPFPSSNHAIAGENAMKGLLYHEGKSLGGEFFLADQQSIKRAWQAAIKAAENWKS
;
A
#
# COMPACT_ATOMS: atom_id res chain seq x y z
N MET A 1 23.69 5.00 28.47
CA MET A 1 23.89 3.85 29.37
C MET A 1 25.16 3.12 28.97
N MET A 2 25.99 2.74 29.94
CA MET A 2 27.22 1.97 29.71
C MET A 2 26.88 0.67 28.97
N GLN A 3 27.64 0.36 27.93
CA GLN A 3 27.58 -0.92 27.24
C GLN A 3 28.20 -1.97 28.17
N GLU A 4 27.39 -2.67 28.96
CA GLU A 4 27.89 -3.80 29.76
C GLU A 4 28.53 -4.82 28.81
N SER A 5 29.77 -5.21 29.09
CA SER A 5 30.48 -6.21 28.32
C SER A 5 29.74 -7.55 28.38
N ARG A 6 29.32 -8.07 27.23
CA ARG A 6 28.71 -9.40 27.08
C ARG A 6 29.63 -10.47 27.66
N HIS A 7 29.22 -11.04 28.79
CA HIS A 7 29.91 -12.12 29.48
C HIS A 7 29.07 -13.41 29.41
N PRO A 8 29.66 -14.60 29.64
CA PRO A 8 28.92 -15.85 29.62
C PRO A 8 27.70 -15.81 30.56
N GLY A 9 26.51 -16.07 30.01
CA GLY A 9 25.24 -16.00 30.75
C GLY A 9 24.44 -14.70 30.58
N TRP A 10 25.02 -13.67 29.97
CA TRP A 10 24.36 -12.36 29.76
C TRP A 10 23.03 -12.48 29.00
N ASP A 11 22.98 -13.26 27.92
CA ASP A 11 21.76 -13.41 27.09
C ASP A 11 20.57 -13.90 27.92
N LYS A 12 20.79 -14.91 28.78
CA LYS A 12 19.73 -15.44 29.65
C LYS A 12 19.34 -14.42 30.73
N GLN A 13 20.29 -13.68 31.27
CA GLN A 13 20.00 -12.63 32.26
C GLN A 13 19.17 -11.51 31.64
N ALA A 14 19.58 -11.01 30.47
CA ALA A 14 18.90 -9.92 29.77
C ALA A 14 17.45 -10.28 29.42
N ILE A 15 17.21 -11.50 28.92
CA ILE A 15 15.86 -11.98 28.61
C ILE A 15 14.99 -12.06 29.87
N ASN A 16 15.53 -12.62 30.95
CA ASN A 16 14.79 -12.73 32.21
C ASN A 16 14.53 -11.37 32.86
N GLN A 17 15.45 -10.42 32.71
CA GLN A 17 15.31 -9.07 33.22
C GLN A 17 14.16 -8.35 32.49
N ILE A 18 14.19 -8.34 31.16
CA ILE A 18 13.11 -7.75 30.34
C ILE A 18 11.78 -8.46 30.60
N ALA A 19 11.76 -9.80 30.65
CA ALA A 19 10.54 -10.54 30.94
C ALA A 19 9.91 -10.12 32.29
N ARG A 20 10.75 -9.91 33.31
CA ARG A 20 10.30 -9.48 34.63
C ARG A 20 9.82 -8.03 34.61
N ASP A 21 10.65 -7.13 34.11
CA ASP A 21 10.44 -5.68 34.21
C ASP A 21 9.28 -5.23 33.31
N GLU A 22 9.16 -5.85 32.14
CA GLU A 22 8.25 -5.41 31.08
C GLU A 22 6.98 -6.26 31.00
N TYR A 23 7.07 -7.55 31.32
CA TYR A 23 5.96 -8.49 31.16
C TYR A 23 5.42 -9.04 32.48
N GLY A 24 6.10 -8.85 33.61
CA GLY A 24 5.74 -9.46 34.88
C GLY A 24 6.18 -10.92 35.02
N GLY A 25 7.01 -11.41 34.10
CA GLY A 25 7.56 -12.77 34.09
C GLY A 25 7.66 -13.38 32.69
N LEU A 26 8.36 -14.51 32.58
CA LEU A 26 8.49 -15.24 31.32
C LEU A 26 7.15 -15.75 30.79
N ASP A 27 6.24 -16.18 31.67
CA ASP A 27 4.96 -16.76 31.30
C ASP A 27 4.10 -15.71 30.55
N ALA A 28 3.98 -14.51 31.13
CA ALA A 28 3.28 -13.38 30.53
C ALA A 28 4.00 -12.82 29.29
N MET A 29 5.34 -12.92 29.24
CA MET A 29 6.09 -12.60 28.02
C MET A 29 5.74 -13.56 26.90
N PHE A 30 5.64 -14.88 27.16
CA PHE A 30 5.26 -15.86 26.16
C PHE A 30 3.84 -15.65 25.66
N GLU A 31 2.90 -15.39 26.57
CA GLU A 31 1.52 -15.05 26.21
C GLU A 31 1.46 -13.81 25.32
N ALA A 32 2.17 -12.73 25.68
CA ALA A 32 2.18 -11.48 24.92
C ALA A 32 2.74 -11.62 23.50
N HIS A 33 3.59 -12.61 23.26
CA HIS A 33 4.18 -12.89 21.94
C HIS A 33 3.49 -14.06 21.22
N GLY A 34 2.48 -14.70 21.82
CA GLY A 34 1.85 -15.90 21.27
C GLY A 34 2.80 -17.09 21.14
N TRP A 35 3.82 -17.18 21.99
CA TRP A 35 4.81 -18.26 21.94
C TRP A 35 4.35 -19.48 22.72
N GLU A 36 4.50 -20.65 22.11
CA GLU A 36 4.27 -21.93 22.78
C GLU A 36 5.55 -22.43 23.47
N LYS A 37 5.43 -22.90 24.72
CA LYS A 37 6.56 -23.49 25.47
C LYS A 37 6.81 -24.96 25.13
N GLY A 38 5.78 -25.66 24.62
CA GLY A 38 5.77 -27.12 24.46
C GLY A 38 6.07 -27.88 25.76
N GLU A 39 6.84 -28.96 25.66
CA GLU A 39 7.27 -29.77 26.82
C GLU A 39 8.39 -29.13 27.65
N ARG A 40 9.01 -28.06 27.15
CA ARG A 40 10.15 -27.40 27.81
C ARG A 40 9.69 -26.38 28.86
N THR A 41 10.61 -25.97 29.73
CA THR A 41 10.36 -24.84 30.64
C THR A 41 10.60 -23.50 29.94
N PHE A 42 9.88 -22.45 30.34
CA PHE A 42 10.02 -21.12 29.76
C PHE A 42 11.48 -20.64 29.75
N GLY A 43 12.22 -20.82 30.85
CA GLY A 43 13.63 -20.41 30.94
C GLY A 43 14.59 -21.17 30.03
N GLN A 44 14.22 -22.37 29.55
CA GLN A 44 15.02 -23.14 28.59
C GLN A 44 14.72 -22.75 27.14
N ILE A 45 13.46 -22.41 26.83
CA ILE A 45 13.01 -22.14 25.46
C ILE A 45 12.99 -20.65 25.11
N ALA A 46 12.99 -19.75 26.10
CA ALA A 46 12.97 -18.30 25.89
C ALA A 46 14.10 -17.79 24.99
N PRO A 47 15.39 -18.18 25.17
CA PRO A 47 16.45 -17.73 24.27
C PRO A 47 16.21 -18.13 22.82
N THR A 48 15.71 -19.34 22.59
CA THR A 48 15.37 -19.82 21.25
C THR A 48 14.24 -18.98 20.65
N LYS A 49 13.13 -18.77 21.38
CA LYS A 49 11.99 -17.98 20.89
C LYS A 49 12.33 -16.52 20.63
N VAL A 50 13.17 -15.95 21.48
CA VAL A 50 13.72 -14.60 21.32
C VAL A 50 14.56 -14.51 20.05
N VAL A 51 15.46 -15.46 19.81
CA VAL A 51 16.29 -15.48 18.57
C VAL A 51 15.43 -15.75 17.33
N GLU A 52 14.45 -16.64 17.40
CA GLU A 52 13.50 -16.91 16.31
C GLU A 52 12.71 -15.66 15.92
N THR A 53 12.25 -14.89 16.91
CA THR A 53 11.37 -13.73 16.69
C THR A 53 12.14 -12.45 16.36
N TYR A 54 13.26 -12.21 17.04
CA TYR A 54 14.02 -10.95 16.97
C TYR A 54 15.37 -11.10 16.25
N GLY A 55 15.73 -12.30 15.80
CA GLY A 55 17.01 -12.61 15.14
C GLY A 55 18.21 -12.69 16.09
N SER A 56 18.18 -11.97 17.22
CA SER A 56 19.21 -12.06 18.27
C SER A 56 18.68 -11.55 19.61
N VAL A 57 19.35 -11.95 20.70
CA VAL A 57 19.06 -11.41 22.04
C VAL A 57 19.41 -9.92 22.15
N ASP A 58 20.41 -9.45 21.40
CA ASP A 58 20.75 -8.02 21.35
C ASP A 58 19.63 -7.20 20.70
N SER A 59 19.04 -7.71 19.61
CA SER A 59 17.87 -7.11 18.96
C SER A 59 16.66 -7.08 19.89
N PHE A 60 16.45 -8.14 20.66
CA PHE A 60 15.41 -8.20 21.67
C PHE A 60 15.63 -7.18 22.78
N VAL A 61 16.86 -7.07 23.31
CA VAL A 61 17.20 -6.06 24.32
C VAL A 61 16.98 -4.65 23.78
N LYS A 62 17.43 -4.37 22.55
CA LYS A 62 17.19 -3.09 21.89
C LYS A 62 15.71 -2.79 21.67
N ALA A 63 14.91 -3.78 21.28
CA ALA A 63 13.47 -3.63 21.09
C ALA A 63 12.74 -3.28 22.40
N HIS A 64 13.31 -3.64 23.55
CA HIS A 64 12.72 -3.40 24.86
C HIS A 64 13.49 -2.35 25.69
N ALA A 65 14.48 -1.68 25.11
CA ALA A 65 15.36 -0.75 25.82
C ALA A 65 14.62 0.46 26.41
N ASP A 66 13.48 0.82 25.81
CA ASP A 66 12.64 1.94 26.25
C ASP A 66 11.43 1.46 27.08
N GLY A 67 11.25 0.15 27.27
CA GLY A 67 10.13 -0.47 28.02
C GLY A 67 8.99 -0.99 27.14
N ARG A 68 8.07 -1.82 27.66
CA ARG A 68 6.96 -2.48 26.94
C ARG A 68 6.00 -1.50 26.29
N ALA A 69 5.68 -0.44 27.02
CA ALA A 69 4.85 0.65 26.51
C ALA A 69 5.57 1.46 25.41
N LEU A 70 6.90 1.37 25.35
CA LEU A 70 7.81 1.98 24.37
C LEU A 70 8.54 0.94 23.48
N ASN A 71 7.97 -0.28 23.39
CA ASN A 71 8.13 -1.23 22.28
C ASN A 71 6.97 -1.10 21.25
N PRO A 72 6.43 0.11 20.92
CA PRO A 72 5.48 0.22 19.86
C PRO A 72 6.28 0.09 18.57
N MET A 73 5.71 -0.65 17.63
CA MET A 73 5.87 -0.29 16.23
C MET A 73 5.93 1.24 16.14
N LEU A 74 7.06 1.78 15.70
CA LEU A 74 7.24 3.22 15.51
C LEU A 74 5.96 3.76 14.89
N ASN A 75 5.28 4.65 15.62
CA ASN A 75 4.14 5.30 15.03
C ASN A 75 4.66 6.08 13.81
N VAL A 76 3.82 6.19 12.78
CA VAL A 76 4.24 6.71 11.48
C VAL A 76 4.83 8.12 11.62
N GLU A 77 4.24 8.95 12.48
CA GLU A 77 4.69 10.31 12.75
C GLU A 77 6.12 10.37 13.33
N THR A 78 6.44 9.52 14.29
CA THR A 78 7.78 9.42 14.89
C THR A 78 8.82 8.96 13.86
N ALA A 79 8.45 8.06 12.94
CA ALA A 79 9.36 7.63 11.88
C ALA A 79 9.78 8.80 10.95
N PHE A 80 8.89 9.77 10.69
CA PHE A 80 9.21 10.99 9.93
C PHE A 80 9.96 12.06 10.73
N ARG A 81 9.76 12.12 12.06
CA ARG A 81 10.31 13.18 12.91
C ARG A 81 11.70 12.88 13.47
N THR A 82 12.13 11.62 13.43
CA THR A 82 13.48 11.21 13.88
C THR A 82 14.56 11.70 12.91
N ASP A 83 15.77 11.94 13.43
CA ASP A 83 16.94 12.31 12.64
C ASP A 83 18.11 11.37 12.96
N PRO A 84 18.55 10.51 12.03
CA PRO A 84 17.97 10.32 10.70
C PRO A 84 16.57 9.65 10.76
N PRO A 85 15.68 9.94 9.79
CA PRO A 85 14.32 9.41 9.81
C PRO A 85 14.33 7.89 9.68
N GLN A 86 13.40 7.21 10.36
CA GLN A 86 13.26 5.75 10.30
C GLN A 86 12.49 5.32 9.05
N ILE A 87 12.97 5.78 7.90
CA ILE A 87 12.34 5.64 6.59
C ILE A 87 13.40 5.23 5.58
N PHE A 88 13.09 4.20 4.81
CA PHE A 88 14.01 3.56 3.87
C PHE A 88 13.40 3.53 2.48
N LEU A 89 14.20 3.81 1.46
CA LEU A 89 13.85 3.66 0.04
C LEU A 89 14.31 2.30 -0.46
N LYS A 90 13.41 1.51 -1.05
CA LYS A 90 13.72 0.23 -1.71
C LYS A 90 13.01 0.12 -3.05
N SER A 91 13.66 -0.53 -4.02
CA SER A 91 13.11 -0.72 -5.36
C SER A 91 12.53 -2.11 -5.56
N PHE A 92 11.29 -2.19 -6.06
CA PHE A 92 10.58 -3.42 -6.41
C PHE A 92 10.15 -3.45 -7.88
N HIS A 93 9.84 -4.65 -8.39
CA HIS A 93 9.28 -4.80 -9.74
C HIS A 93 7.82 -4.37 -9.84
N GLY A 94 7.11 -4.26 -8.72
CA GLY A 94 5.76 -3.70 -8.64
C GLY A 94 5.34 -3.52 -7.19
N PHE A 95 4.18 -2.92 -6.95
CA PHE A 95 3.69 -2.67 -5.60
C PHE A 95 2.22 -3.07 -5.43
N THR A 96 2.01 -4.34 -5.05
CA THR A 96 0.70 -4.95 -4.78
C THR A 96 0.65 -5.52 -3.36
N PRO A 97 0.66 -4.67 -2.31
CA PRO A 97 0.63 -5.09 -0.91
C PRO A 97 -0.54 -6.02 -0.56
N GLU A 98 -1.66 -5.93 -1.27
CA GLU A 98 -2.81 -6.82 -1.16
C GLU A 98 -2.47 -8.30 -1.47
N ASN A 99 -1.39 -8.54 -2.21
CA ASN A 99 -0.88 -9.87 -2.53
C ASN A 99 0.46 -10.18 -1.84
N TRP A 100 1.23 -9.14 -1.50
CA TRP A 100 2.59 -9.22 -0.94
C TRP A 100 2.64 -8.55 0.44
N GLY A 101 2.31 -9.32 1.48
CA GLY A 101 2.23 -8.88 2.87
C GLY A 101 3.58 -8.72 3.59
N PHE A 102 4.68 -8.53 2.85
CA PHE A 102 6.03 -8.52 3.42
C PHE A 102 7.02 -7.69 2.60
N LEU A 103 8.12 -7.34 3.27
CA LEU A 103 9.35 -6.88 2.65
C LEU A 103 10.29 -8.08 2.45
N GLY A 104 10.54 -8.43 1.19
CA GLY A 104 11.37 -9.58 0.83
C GLY A 104 12.83 -9.23 0.48
N PHE A 105 13.73 -10.15 0.81
CA PHE A 105 15.16 -10.13 0.50
C PHE A 105 15.59 -11.48 -0.06
N THR A 106 16.37 -11.48 -1.14
CA THR A 106 16.95 -12.73 -1.68
C THR A 106 18.01 -13.28 -0.75
N GLU A 107 18.82 -12.41 -0.15
CA GLU A 107 19.91 -12.78 0.74
C GLU A 107 19.57 -12.46 2.21
N ALA A 108 19.76 -13.43 3.11
CA ALA A 108 19.48 -13.25 4.53
C ALA A 108 20.28 -12.08 5.15
N PHE A 109 21.54 -11.90 4.75
CA PHE A 109 22.37 -10.82 5.29
C PHE A 109 21.82 -9.43 4.94
N ALA A 110 21.12 -9.30 3.81
CA ALA A 110 20.51 -8.04 3.39
C ALA A 110 19.29 -7.71 4.26
N ARG A 111 18.47 -8.71 4.60
CA ARG A 111 17.41 -8.59 5.60
C ARG A 111 18.00 -8.18 6.96
N ASP A 112 19.04 -8.88 7.40
CA ASP A 112 19.62 -8.65 8.72
C ASP A 112 20.28 -7.27 8.82
N LYS A 113 20.83 -6.76 7.71
CA LYS A 113 21.30 -5.37 7.61
C LYS A 113 20.16 -4.38 7.84
N PHE A 114 19.03 -4.56 7.16
CA PHE A 114 17.85 -3.70 7.36
C PHE A 114 17.37 -3.74 8.82
N VAL A 115 17.29 -4.93 9.44
CA VAL A 115 16.89 -5.08 10.84
C VAL A 115 17.86 -4.37 11.79
N ARG A 116 19.18 -4.44 11.54
CA ARG A 116 20.19 -3.73 12.36
C ARG A 116 20.13 -2.20 12.22
N GLU A 117 19.75 -1.71 11.05
CA GLU A 117 19.76 -0.28 10.72
C GLU A 117 18.42 0.42 10.98
N SER A 118 17.34 -0.35 11.18
CA SER A 118 15.99 0.16 11.42
C SER A 118 15.48 -0.20 12.81
N LYS A 119 14.34 0.38 13.18
CA LYS A 119 13.55 -0.02 14.35
C LYS A 119 12.24 -0.69 13.91
N PRO A 120 11.62 -1.54 14.74
CA PRO A 120 10.27 -2.03 14.46
C PRO A 120 9.30 -0.89 14.18
N GLY A 121 8.52 -0.99 13.11
CA GLY A 121 7.62 0.05 12.63
C GLY A 121 8.27 1.07 11.69
N ALA A 122 9.54 0.89 11.32
CA ALA A 122 10.17 1.67 10.26
C ALA A 122 9.35 1.61 8.97
N LEU A 123 9.42 2.70 8.21
CA LEU A 123 8.68 2.85 6.98
C LEU A 123 9.56 2.50 5.79
N LEU A 124 9.00 1.77 4.84
CA LEU A 124 9.64 1.44 3.58
C LEU A 124 8.90 2.13 2.45
N ILE A 125 9.52 3.13 1.82
CA ILE A 125 9.04 3.73 0.59
C ILE A 125 9.44 2.82 -0.57
N VAL A 126 8.46 2.47 -1.39
CA VAL A 126 8.62 1.55 -2.51
C VAL A 126 8.70 2.35 -3.81
N ALA A 127 9.78 2.13 -4.57
CA ALA A 127 9.94 2.65 -5.92
C ALA A 127 9.97 1.53 -6.96
N GLY A 128 9.47 1.78 -8.18
CA GLY A 128 9.57 0.83 -9.27
C GLY A 128 10.99 0.77 -9.84
N THR A 129 11.50 -0.43 -10.11
CA THR A 129 12.79 -0.60 -10.80
C THR A 129 12.70 -0.10 -12.25
N SER A 130 13.85 0.13 -12.90
CA SER A 130 13.88 0.43 -14.35
C SER A 130 13.33 -0.72 -15.22
N LYS A 131 13.22 -1.92 -14.65
CA LYS A 131 12.70 -3.15 -15.26
C LYS A 131 11.34 -3.56 -14.66
N ALA A 132 10.59 -2.64 -14.06
CA ALA A 132 9.22 -2.93 -13.63
C ALA A 132 8.40 -3.42 -14.84
N PRO A 133 7.61 -4.51 -14.72
CA PRO A 133 6.79 -5.03 -15.82
C PRO A 133 5.82 -3.96 -16.34
N ASP A 134 5.18 -3.22 -15.43
CA ASP A 134 4.40 -2.04 -15.78
C ASP A 134 5.33 -0.86 -16.12
N ALA A 135 5.30 -0.44 -17.39
CA ALA A 135 6.10 0.67 -17.87
C ALA A 135 5.77 2.01 -17.19
N SER A 136 4.54 2.19 -16.71
CA SER A 136 4.11 3.39 -15.98
C SER A 136 4.73 3.48 -14.58
N GLU A 137 5.17 2.36 -14.00
CA GLU A 137 5.76 2.27 -12.66
C GLU A 137 7.29 2.46 -12.64
N ARG A 138 7.94 2.35 -13.79
CA ARG A 138 9.40 2.36 -13.89
C ARG A 138 9.99 3.66 -13.34
N LEU A 139 10.88 3.54 -12.36
CA LEU A 139 11.56 4.65 -11.69
C LEU A 139 10.59 5.64 -11.01
N ARG A 140 9.36 5.21 -10.71
CA ARG A 140 8.36 6.00 -9.99
C ARG A 140 8.26 5.60 -8.53
N VAL A 141 7.84 6.53 -7.68
CA VAL A 141 7.47 6.24 -6.29
C VAL A 141 6.07 5.65 -6.29
N LEU A 142 5.91 4.43 -5.77
CA LEU A 142 4.66 3.66 -5.87
C LEU A 142 3.81 3.78 -4.60
N GLY A 143 4.47 3.89 -3.45
CA GLY A 143 3.81 3.93 -2.16
C GLY A 143 4.77 3.68 -1.00
N MET A 144 4.22 3.22 0.12
CA MET A 144 4.95 2.98 1.35
C MET A 144 4.34 1.80 2.12
N GLN A 145 5.16 1.09 2.89
CA GLN A 145 4.74 0.04 3.81
C GLN A 145 5.30 0.30 5.21
N GLN A 146 4.57 -0.10 6.24
CA GLN A 146 5.09 -0.14 7.60
C GLN A 146 5.61 -1.55 7.92
N GLN A 147 6.89 -1.64 8.27
CA GLN A 147 7.61 -2.90 8.43
C GLN A 147 7.76 -3.29 9.89
N THR A 148 7.46 -4.55 10.19
CA THR A 148 7.85 -5.16 11.46
C THR A 148 9.27 -5.71 11.37
N HIS A 149 9.78 -6.22 12.48
CA HIS A 149 10.96 -7.09 12.50
C HIS A 149 10.58 -8.57 12.72
N ILE A 150 9.32 -8.95 12.46
CA ILE A 150 8.89 -10.35 12.53
C ILE A 150 9.39 -11.06 11.29
N HIS A 151 10.28 -12.03 11.50
CA HIS A 151 10.87 -12.82 10.43
C HIS A 151 9.86 -13.82 9.85
N GLY A 152 10.07 -14.18 8.60
CA GLY A 152 9.42 -15.32 7.97
C GLY A 152 10.02 -15.55 6.59
N THR A 153 9.33 -16.36 5.82
CA THR A 153 9.64 -16.63 4.43
C THR A 153 8.66 -15.91 3.51
N LYS A 154 9.01 -15.80 2.23
CA LYS A 154 8.05 -15.37 1.19
C LYS A 154 6.72 -16.10 1.28
N TRP A 155 6.73 -17.40 1.55
CA TRP A 155 5.53 -18.24 1.52
C TRP A 155 4.57 -17.98 2.68
N ASP A 156 5.07 -17.48 3.81
CA ASP A 156 4.26 -17.15 4.98
C ASP A 156 3.40 -15.90 4.73
N TYR A 157 3.86 -15.00 3.86
CA TYR A 157 3.31 -13.66 3.67
C TYR A 157 2.90 -13.33 2.22
N LEU A 158 2.93 -14.33 1.34
CA LEU A 158 2.44 -14.24 -0.04
C LEU A 158 1.02 -14.79 -0.13
N ALA A 159 0.13 -14.08 -0.82
CA ALA A 159 -1.24 -14.54 -1.02
C ALA A 159 -1.31 -15.91 -1.72
N PRO A 160 -2.18 -16.85 -1.29
CA PRO A 160 -2.13 -18.24 -1.74
C PRO A 160 -2.32 -18.41 -3.25
N HIS A 161 -3.16 -17.57 -3.87
CA HIS A 161 -3.39 -17.60 -5.32
C HIS A 161 -2.15 -17.27 -6.16
N ARG A 162 -1.09 -16.70 -5.55
CA ARG A 162 0.18 -16.42 -6.21
C ARG A 162 1.22 -17.53 -6.06
N HIS A 163 0.99 -18.51 -5.18
CA HIS A 163 2.00 -19.51 -4.85
C HIS A 163 2.38 -20.35 -6.07
N ASP A 164 1.40 -20.80 -6.85
CA ASP A 164 1.66 -21.65 -8.02
C ASP A 164 2.47 -20.90 -9.09
N GLU A 165 2.08 -19.65 -9.39
CA GLU A 165 2.79 -18.80 -10.35
C GLU A 165 4.26 -18.59 -9.94
N GLU A 166 4.50 -18.31 -8.64
CA GLU A 166 5.84 -18.02 -8.12
C GLU A 166 6.70 -19.29 -7.93
N ARG A 167 6.09 -20.47 -7.71
CA ARG A 167 6.81 -21.76 -7.59
C ARG A 167 7.22 -22.32 -8.94
N ASN A 168 6.41 -22.09 -9.96
CA ASN A 168 6.66 -22.59 -11.32
C ASN A 168 7.70 -21.76 -12.09
N ASP A 169 8.12 -20.62 -11.55
CA ASP A 169 9.14 -19.77 -12.14
C ASP A 169 10.51 -20.00 -11.44
N PRO A 170 11.50 -20.60 -12.13
CA PRO A 170 12.80 -20.92 -11.54
C PRO A 170 13.57 -19.69 -11.03
N ASP A 171 13.37 -18.51 -11.63
CA ASP A 171 14.06 -17.29 -11.23
C ASP A 171 13.40 -16.65 -10.01
N ARG A 172 12.09 -16.84 -9.84
CA ARG A 172 11.33 -16.27 -8.72
C ARG A 172 11.22 -17.19 -7.53
N VAL A 173 11.23 -18.52 -7.69
CA VAL A 173 10.96 -19.46 -6.59
C VAL A 173 11.85 -19.24 -5.37
N ASN A 174 13.14 -18.98 -5.58
CA ASN A 174 14.11 -18.68 -4.52
C ASN A 174 14.33 -17.17 -4.32
N GLY A 175 13.82 -16.33 -5.21
CA GLY A 175 13.86 -14.88 -5.10
C GLY A 175 13.07 -14.39 -3.89
N TRP A 176 13.64 -13.41 -3.18
CA TRP A 176 13.01 -12.72 -2.05
C TRP A 176 12.53 -13.63 -0.91
N ILE A 177 13.17 -14.79 -0.73
CA ILE A 177 12.72 -15.83 0.20
C ILE A 177 12.74 -15.38 1.65
N HIS A 178 13.60 -14.45 2.05
CA HIS A 178 13.70 -13.96 3.42
C HIS A 178 12.80 -12.74 3.62
N GLY A 179 11.70 -12.91 4.37
CA GLY A 179 10.69 -11.89 4.56
C GLY A 179 10.69 -11.24 5.94
N LEU A 180 10.27 -9.97 5.98
CA LEU A 180 9.80 -9.28 7.18
C LEU A 180 8.32 -8.94 7.01
N LYS A 181 7.48 -9.29 7.99
CA LYS A 181 6.04 -9.02 7.91
C LYS A 181 5.77 -7.52 7.81
N ALA A 182 4.94 -7.11 6.85
CA ALA A 182 4.42 -5.76 6.76
C ALA A 182 3.01 -5.72 7.35
N ILE A 183 2.64 -4.60 7.99
CA ILE A 183 1.35 -4.49 8.72
C ILE A 183 0.39 -3.45 8.18
N ARG A 184 0.90 -2.45 7.43
CA ARG A 184 0.11 -1.39 6.80
C ARG A 184 0.77 -1.00 5.48
N ALA A 185 -0.03 -0.53 4.54
CA ALA A 185 0.47 -0.05 3.26
C ALA A 185 -0.32 1.15 2.76
N TRP A 186 0.36 2.03 2.03
CA TRP A 186 -0.24 3.18 1.36
C TRP A 186 0.24 3.24 -0.08
N LYS A 187 -0.66 3.53 -1.01
CA LYS A 187 -0.35 3.70 -2.44
C LYS A 187 -0.43 5.18 -2.83
N ILE A 188 0.42 5.58 -3.77
CA ILE A 188 0.26 6.84 -4.50
C ILE A 188 -0.66 6.56 -5.71
N PRO A 189 -1.70 7.37 -5.95
CA PRO A 189 -2.52 7.28 -7.16
C PRO A 189 -1.65 7.20 -8.42
N ALA A 190 -1.95 6.28 -9.33
CA ALA A 190 -1.10 6.00 -10.50
C ALA A 190 -0.78 7.27 -11.31
N GLU A 191 -1.75 8.16 -11.39
CA GLU A 191 -1.71 9.42 -12.10
C GLU A 191 -0.78 10.46 -11.46
N GLU A 192 -0.50 10.33 -10.16
CA GLU A 192 0.25 11.30 -9.35
C GLU A 192 1.64 10.80 -8.93
N ARG A 193 2.07 9.63 -9.41
CA ARG A 193 3.36 9.03 -9.04
C ARG A 193 4.54 9.86 -9.55
N PRO A 194 5.37 10.47 -8.67
CA PRO A 194 6.54 11.21 -9.11
C PRO A 194 7.69 10.28 -9.49
N PHE A 195 8.70 10.78 -10.20
CA PHE A 195 9.94 10.03 -10.39
C PHE A 195 10.75 9.97 -9.10
N VAL A 196 11.35 8.81 -8.83
CA VAL A 196 12.18 8.57 -7.65
C VAL A 196 13.33 9.57 -7.54
N ARG A 197 13.94 9.98 -8.66
CA ARG A 197 15.07 10.92 -8.69
C ARG A 197 14.67 12.35 -8.30
N ASP A 198 13.40 12.71 -8.48
CA ASP A 198 12.90 14.06 -8.19
C ASP A 198 12.48 14.16 -6.72
N THR A 199 11.91 13.07 -6.18
CA THR A 199 11.51 12.97 -4.77
C THR A 199 12.69 12.67 -3.84
N PHE A 200 13.62 11.79 -4.25
CA PHE A 200 14.75 11.30 -3.45
C PHE A 200 16.10 11.52 -4.16
N PRO A 201 16.48 12.77 -4.51
CA PRO A 201 17.68 13.03 -5.30
C PRO A 201 18.99 12.63 -4.60
N GLU A 202 19.06 12.73 -3.27
CA GLU A 202 20.26 12.45 -2.47
C GLU A 202 20.43 10.94 -2.30
N THR A 203 19.37 10.25 -1.89
CA THR A 203 19.39 8.79 -1.69
C THR A 203 19.49 8.05 -3.02
N HIS A 204 18.79 8.50 -4.07
CA HIS A 204 18.88 7.88 -5.39
C HIS A 204 20.21 8.19 -6.10
N ASN A 205 20.81 9.36 -5.85
CA ASN A 205 22.10 9.81 -6.39
C ASN A 205 22.24 9.58 -7.91
N GLY A 206 21.25 10.03 -8.67
CA GLY A 206 21.22 9.87 -10.14
C GLY A 206 21.22 8.41 -10.62
N GLY A 207 20.83 7.45 -9.76
CA GLY A 207 20.80 6.02 -10.05
C GLY A 207 22.05 5.25 -9.61
N LYS A 208 23.10 5.95 -9.15
CA LYS A 208 24.35 5.31 -8.66
C LYS A 208 24.11 4.36 -7.49
N ASN A 209 23.07 4.64 -6.70
CA ASN A 209 22.71 3.83 -5.54
C ASN A 209 21.69 2.72 -5.87
N GLY A 210 21.34 2.50 -7.14
CA GLY A 210 20.28 1.57 -7.55
C GLY A 210 20.44 0.13 -7.03
N THR A 211 21.67 -0.40 -7.05
CA THR A 211 21.96 -1.75 -6.52
C THR A 211 21.75 -1.82 -5.01
N ALA A 212 22.21 -0.81 -4.26
CA ALA A 212 22.04 -0.73 -2.81
C ALA A 212 20.56 -0.60 -2.41
N ILE A 213 19.84 0.30 -3.10
CA ILE A 213 18.40 0.51 -2.93
C ILE A 213 17.63 -0.78 -3.23
N GLY A 214 17.98 -1.52 -4.29
CA GLY A 214 17.34 -2.80 -4.61
C GLY A 214 17.65 -3.90 -3.58
N ALA A 215 18.93 -4.08 -3.24
CA ALA A 215 19.40 -5.20 -2.42
C ALA A 215 18.92 -5.12 -0.96
N TYR A 216 19.21 -4.02 -0.26
CA TYR A 216 18.94 -3.89 1.18
C TYR A 216 18.07 -2.68 1.55
N GLY A 217 17.88 -1.72 0.64
CA GLY A 217 17.15 -0.48 0.91
C GLY A 217 18.02 0.54 1.65
N MET A 218 17.83 1.83 1.40
CA MET A 218 18.68 2.88 1.96
C MET A 218 17.86 3.88 2.77
N GLN A 219 18.38 4.28 3.93
CA GLN A 219 17.76 5.31 4.75
C GLN A 219 17.74 6.64 3.99
N ILE A 220 16.59 7.31 3.95
CA ILE A 220 16.44 8.59 3.27
C ILE A 220 16.84 9.75 4.17
N THR A 221 17.07 10.92 3.59
CA THR A 221 17.35 12.12 4.39
C THR A 221 16.06 12.75 4.92
N PHE A 222 16.18 13.55 5.98
CA PHE A 222 15.03 14.27 6.56
C PHE A 222 14.34 15.14 5.51
N GLN A 223 15.09 15.81 4.62
CA GLN A 223 14.52 16.66 3.57
C GLN A 223 13.71 15.85 2.56
N GLU A 224 14.20 14.68 2.17
CA GLU A 224 13.47 13.77 1.28
C GLU A 224 12.20 13.22 1.93
N ALA A 225 12.24 12.91 3.23
CA ALA A 225 11.07 12.51 3.99
C ALA A 225 9.99 13.61 3.98
N GLN A 226 10.38 14.88 4.13
CA GLN A 226 9.45 16.03 4.02
C GLN A 226 8.88 16.20 2.62
N ARG A 227 9.61 15.84 1.56
CA ARG A 227 9.08 15.84 0.18
C ARG A 227 8.03 14.76 0.01
N PHE A 228 8.27 13.56 0.53
CA PHE A 228 7.29 12.47 0.49
C PHE A 228 5.98 12.83 1.22
N LEU A 229 6.05 13.53 2.35
CA LEU A 229 4.86 13.96 3.11
C LEU A 229 3.87 14.84 2.32
N LYS A 230 4.32 15.46 1.22
CA LYS A 230 3.50 16.30 0.33
C LYS A 230 2.76 15.49 -0.73
N LEU A 231 3.13 14.23 -0.94
CA LEU A 231 2.52 13.39 -1.95
C LEU A 231 1.13 12.93 -1.51
N PRO A 232 0.19 12.78 -2.47
CA PRO A 232 -1.09 12.18 -2.20
C PRO A 232 -0.93 10.68 -2.05
N ILE A 233 -1.44 10.14 -0.96
CA ILE A 233 -1.48 8.70 -0.70
C ILE A 233 -2.87 8.30 -0.22
N PHE A 234 -3.18 7.02 -0.33
CA PHE A 234 -4.32 6.40 0.34
C PHE A 234 -3.89 5.09 0.97
N GLU A 235 -4.46 4.76 2.12
CA GLU A 235 -4.22 3.47 2.77
C GLU A 235 -4.88 2.35 1.97
N THR A 236 -4.20 1.22 1.82
CA THR A 236 -4.68 0.07 1.06
C THR A 236 -4.53 -1.20 1.87
N ASP A 237 -5.34 -2.19 1.55
CA ASP A 237 -5.24 -3.52 2.13
C ASP A 237 -3.84 -4.11 1.92
N ILE A 238 -3.39 -4.86 2.92
CA ILE A 238 -2.16 -5.64 2.87
C ILE A 238 -2.47 -7.09 3.23
N TYR A 239 -1.89 -8.03 2.49
CA TYR A 239 -2.12 -9.44 2.76
C TYR A 239 -1.70 -9.81 4.19
N GLY A 240 -2.59 -10.45 4.94
CA GLY A 240 -2.35 -10.83 6.34
C GLY A 240 -2.41 -9.67 7.35
N GLY A 241 -2.93 -8.51 6.94
CA GLY A 241 -3.23 -7.36 7.81
C GLY A 241 -4.74 -7.11 7.99
N GLU A 242 -5.07 -6.11 8.80
CA GLU A 242 -6.46 -5.69 9.04
C GLU A 242 -7.05 -5.00 7.79
N PRO A 243 -8.32 -5.25 7.44
CA PRO A 243 -9.00 -4.58 6.33
C PRO A 243 -9.09 -3.06 6.53
N VAL A 244 -8.99 -2.30 5.43
CA VAL A 244 -9.06 -0.82 5.47
C VAL A 244 -10.47 -0.34 5.14
N GLU A 245 -11.10 0.41 6.03
CA GLU A 245 -12.51 0.86 5.88
C GLU A 245 -12.73 2.02 4.88
N ALA A 246 -11.70 2.79 4.47
CA ALA A 246 -11.89 3.90 3.53
C ALA A 246 -10.67 4.22 2.65
N LEU A 247 -10.86 4.20 1.32
CA LEU A 247 -9.90 4.58 0.28
C LEU A 247 -9.94 6.09 -0.04
N LEU A 248 -9.74 6.94 0.96
CA LEU A 248 -9.66 8.39 0.72
C LEU A 248 -8.20 8.80 0.48
N SER A 249 -7.92 9.30 -0.72
CA SER A 249 -6.64 9.90 -1.06
C SER A 249 -6.51 11.29 -0.45
N GLY A 250 -5.33 11.60 0.07
CA GLY A 250 -4.98 12.92 0.59
C GLY A 250 -3.49 13.04 0.87
N PRO A 251 -3.00 14.23 1.28
CA PRO A 251 -1.59 14.40 1.63
C PRO A 251 -1.15 13.39 2.69
N ALA A 252 0.02 12.79 2.51
CA ALA A 252 0.58 11.81 3.45
C ALA A 252 0.60 12.32 4.90
N ALA A 253 0.93 13.59 5.13
CA ALA A 253 0.87 14.19 6.48
C ALA A 253 -0.51 14.08 7.19
N THR A 254 -1.60 13.97 6.42
CA THR A 254 -2.96 13.83 6.94
C THR A 254 -3.36 12.36 7.05
N VAL A 255 -3.11 11.57 6.01
CA VAL A 255 -3.51 10.15 5.92
C VAL A 255 -2.76 9.28 6.92
N LEU A 256 -1.52 9.64 7.26
CA LEU A 256 -0.67 8.88 8.16
C LEU A 256 -0.93 9.10 9.66
N ARG A 257 -1.86 10.00 10.01
CA ARG A 257 -2.24 10.19 11.41
C ARG A 257 -2.89 8.91 11.96
N PRO A 258 -2.62 8.51 13.23
CA PRO A 258 -3.29 7.37 13.83
C PRO A 258 -4.81 7.54 13.72
N SER A 259 -5.51 6.60 13.09
CA SER A 259 -6.95 6.53 13.24
C SER A 259 -7.24 6.29 14.71
N ARG A 260 -8.10 7.12 15.32
CA ARG A 260 -8.57 6.84 16.67
C ARG A 260 -9.28 5.48 16.61
N PRO A 261 -8.98 4.50 17.47
CA PRO A 261 -9.91 3.42 17.70
C PRO A 261 -11.17 4.08 18.27
N GLY A 262 -12.17 4.25 17.41
CA GLY A 262 -13.43 4.91 17.71
C GLY A 262 -14.56 3.99 17.27
N PRO A 263 -15.67 3.99 18.01
CA PRO A 263 -16.76 3.03 17.80
C PRO A 263 -17.23 3.12 16.35
N VAL A 264 -17.55 1.95 15.79
CA VAL A 264 -18.27 1.77 14.53
C VAL A 264 -19.25 2.93 14.33
N SER A 265 -19.19 3.61 13.18
CA SER A 265 -20.05 4.78 12.92
C SER A 265 -21.53 4.40 13.09
N GLN A 266 -22.11 4.77 14.24
CA GLN A 266 -23.53 4.55 14.55
C GLN A 266 -24.43 5.61 13.87
N SER A 267 -23.82 6.51 13.10
CA SER A 267 -24.49 7.54 12.30
C SER A 267 -23.93 7.53 10.89
N GLY A 268 -24.78 7.75 9.90
CA GLY A 268 -24.35 7.94 8.51
C GLY A 268 -23.36 9.10 8.42
N TYR A 269 -22.17 8.85 7.89
CA TYR A 269 -21.20 9.89 7.56
C TYR A 269 -21.24 10.13 6.05
N MET A 270 -21.18 11.40 5.64
CA MET A 270 -21.17 11.78 4.23
C MET A 270 -19.72 11.90 3.76
N VAL A 271 -19.28 10.98 2.90
CA VAL A 271 -18.00 11.11 2.20
C VAL A 271 -18.22 11.97 0.95
N ARG A 272 -17.56 13.13 0.90
CA ARG A 272 -17.48 13.94 -0.32
C ARG A 272 -16.12 13.71 -0.98
N GLU A 273 -16.11 13.73 -2.31
CA GLU A 273 -14.84 13.66 -3.03
C GLU A 273 -14.01 14.91 -2.74
N ALA A 274 -12.70 14.73 -2.52
CA ALA A 274 -11.79 15.85 -2.22
C ALA A 274 -11.75 16.85 -3.37
N GLU A 275 -11.73 18.16 -3.09
CA GLU A 275 -11.57 19.18 -4.13
C GLU A 275 -10.15 19.12 -4.75
N GLY A 276 -10.02 19.51 -6.02
CA GLY A 276 -8.73 19.55 -6.72
C GLY A 276 -8.83 19.07 -8.17
N PRO A 277 -7.69 18.88 -8.86
CA PRO A 277 -7.69 18.44 -10.25
C PRO A 277 -8.33 17.07 -10.45
N LYS A 278 -9.11 16.91 -11.51
CA LYS A 278 -9.91 15.70 -11.79
C LYS A 278 -9.75 15.18 -13.19
N HIS A 279 -9.78 13.86 -13.32
CA HIS A 279 -9.93 13.17 -14.60
C HIS A 279 -11.39 12.72 -14.80
N LEU A 280 -11.92 12.92 -16.01
CA LEU A 280 -13.16 12.28 -16.44
C LEU A 280 -12.88 10.83 -16.82
N TYR A 281 -13.88 9.97 -16.67
CA TYR A 281 -13.79 8.59 -17.14
C TYR A 281 -15.15 8.02 -17.58
N ILE A 282 -15.07 6.98 -18.40
CA ILE A 282 -16.14 6.02 -18.67
C ILE A 282 -15.57 4.63 -18.32
N LEU A 283 -16.22 3.94 -17.38
CA LEU A 283 -15.97 2.53 -17.13
C LEU A 283 -16.96 1.69 -17.92
N ARG A 284 -16.50 0.59 -18.51
CA ARG A 284 -17.35 -0.42 -19.15
C ARG A 284 -17.33 -1.69 -18.31
N LEU A 285 -18.50 -2.29 -18.10
CA LEU A 285 -18.59 -3.62 -17.53
C LEU A 285 -18.30 -4.64 -18.64
N HIS A 286 -17.32 -5.51 -18.41
CA HIS A 286 -17.04 -6.67 -19.25
C HIS A 286 -17.58 -7.93 -18.57
N GLY A 287 -18.06 -8.87 -19.38
CA GLY A 287 -18.69 -10.11 -18.94
C GLY A 287 -19.86 -10.45 -19.88
N ASP A 288 -20.79 -11.29 -19.45
CA ASP A 288 -22.06 -11.50 -20.14
C ASP A 288 -23.08 -10.42 -19.70
N GLU A 289 -23.13 -9.31 -20.44
CA GLU A 289 -23.97 -8.17 -20.08
C GLU A 289 -25.48 -8.53 -20.05
N GLU A 290 -25.90 -9.52 -20.83
CA GLU A 290 -27.30 -9.96 -20.84
C GLU A 290 -27.65 -10.70 -19.55
N SER A 291 -26.77 -11.62 -19.12
CA SER A 291 -26.90 -12.29 -17.83
C SER A 291 -26.85 -11.30 -16.65
N PHE A 292 -26.03 -10.24 -16.77
CA PHE A 292 -25.96 -9.21 -15.72
C PHE A 292 -27.25 -8.40 -15.58
N LEU A 293 -27.89 -8.06 -16.70
CA LEU A 293 -29.13 -7.28 -16.73
C LEU A 293 -30.38 -8.13 -16.46
N GLY A 294 -30.31 -9.44 -16.70
CA GLY A 294 -31.46 -10.33 -16.72
C GLY A 294 -32.36 -10.14 -17.96
N TYR A 295 -31.87 -9.42 -18.97
CA TYR A 295 -32.55 -9.21 -20.25
C TYR A 295 -31.53 -8.87 -21.34
N GLY A 296 -31.92 -9.06 -22.62
CA GLY A 296 -31.03 -8.87 -23.76
C GLY A 296 -30.46 -7.46 -23.84
N ALA A 297 -29.13 -7.36 -23.97
CA ALA A 297 -28.41 -6.10 -24.08
C ALA A 297 -28.43 -5.53 -25.51
N GLN A 298 -28.83 -6.34 -26.49
CA GLN A 298 -28.96 -5.93 -27.91
C GLN A 298 -27.67 -5.33 -28.48
N GLY A 299 -26.51 -5.90 -28.09
CA GLY A 299 -25.19 -5.42 -28.51
C GLY A 299 -24.76 -4.08 -27.89
N ARG A 300 -25.49 -3.58 -26.89
CA ARG A 300 -25.12 -2.38 -26.12
C ARG A 300 -24.26 -2.78 -24.92
N SER A 301 -23.46 -1.84 -24.44
CA SER A 301 -22.57 -2.02 -23.30
C SER A 301 -23.10 -1.32 -22.06
N ILE A 302 -22.88 -1.93 -20.91
CA ILE A 302 -23.15 -1.31 -19.61
C ILE A 302 -21.96 -0.43 -19.28
N VAL A 303 -22.22 0.88 -19.14
CA VAL A 303 -21.20 1.86 -18.81
C VAL A 303 -21.55 2.64 -17.55
N LYS A 304 -20.51 3.03 -16.82
CA LYS A 304 -20.56 4.00 -15.74
C LYS A 304 -19.77 5.23 -16.14
N VAL A 305 -20.37 6.41 -16.06
CA VAL A 305 -19.66 7.68 -16.30
C VAL A 305 -19.35 8.38 -14.98
N GLY A 306 -18.26 9.13 -14.93
CA GLY A 306 -17.94 9.92 -13.75
C GLY A 306 -16.64 10.69 -13.84
N PHE A 307 -16.23 11.23 -12.69
CA PHE A 307 -14.91 11.83 -12.50
C PHE A 307 -14.25 11.34 -11.21
N SER A 308 -12.93 11.42 -11.17
CA SER A 308 -12.11 11.04 -10.01
C SER A 308 -10.74 11.72 -10.10
N VAL A 309 -10.03 11.84 -8.98
CA VAL A 309 -8.57 12.08 -9.02
C VAL A 309 -7.87 10.93 -9.73
N SER A 310 -8.29 9.70 -9.44
CA SER A 310 -7.75 8.48 -10.06
C SER A 310 -8.89 7.62 -10.61
N PRO A 311 -9.11 7.63 -11.94
CA PRO A 311 -9.98 6.67 -12.61
C PRO A 311 -9.59 5.22 -12.32
N GLN A 312 -8.29 4.93 -12.15
CA GLN A 312 -7.81 3.59 -11.82
C GLN A 312 -8.28 3.13 -10.44
N THR A 313 -8.04 3.93 -9.39
CA THR A 313 -8.52 3.60 -8.03
C THR A 313 -10.04 3.46 -7.99
N ARG A 314 -10.77 4.27 -8.78
CA ARG A 314 -12.23 4.18 -8.86
C ARG A 314 -12.69 2.88 -9.51
N ARG A 315 -12.06 2.46 -10.61
CA ARG A 315 -12.30 1.16 -11.24
C ARG A 315 -12.05 0.03 -10.24
N ASP A 316 -10.93 0.08 -9.52
CA ASP A 316 -10.56 -0.97 -8.56
C ASP A 316 -11.55 -1.04 -7.40
N ALA A 317 -12.02 0.11 -6.90
CA ALA A 317 -13.07 0.16 -5.88
C ALA A 317 -14.37 -0.49 -6.37
N HIS A 318 -14.78 -0.28 -7.62
CA HIS A 318 -15.93 -0.97 -8.19
C HIS A 318 -15.70 -2.48 -8.29
N ASN A 319 -14.53 -2.91 -8.77
CA ASN A 319 -14.22 -4.34 -8.88
C ASN A 319 -14.14 -5.04 -7.52
N LYS A 320 -13.72 -4.37 -6.44
CA LYS A 320 -13.73 -4.92 -5.08
C LYS A 320 -15.14 -5.26 -4.58
N THR A 321 -16.19 -4.64 -5.13
CA THR A 321 -17.59 -4.93 -4.76
C THR A 321 -18.18 -6.13 -5.51
N LEU A 322 -17.49 -6.61 -6.54
CA LEU A 322 -17.91 -7.80 -7.28
C LEU A 322 -17.29 -9.05 -6.64
N PRO A 323 -18.03 -10.17 -6.55
CA PRO A 323 -17.41 -11.46 -6.25
C PRO A 323 -16.39 -11.81 -7.35
N ALA A 324 -15.46 -12.72 -7.06
CA ALA A 324 -14.58 -13.27 -8.08
C ALA A 324 -15.42 -14.03 -9.13
N CYS A 325 -15.82 -13.34 -10.19
CA CYS A 325 -16.79 -13.79 -11.19
C CYS A 325 -16.38 -13.35 -12.59
N ALA A 326 -17.22 -13.66 -13.59
CA ALA A 326 -16.97 -13.33 -14.98
C ALA A 326 -17.09 -11.82 -15.30
N PHE A 327 -17.44 -10.99 -14.31
CA PHE A 327 -17.67 -9.56 -14.49
C PHE A 327 -16.51 -8.72 -13.98
N ALA A 328 -16.10 -7.73 -14.77
CA ALA A 328 -15.10 -6.75 -14.36
C ALA A 328 -15.31 -5.40 -15.03
N TRP A 329 -15.18 -4.32 -14.26
CA TRP A 329 -15.10 -2.96 -14.76
C TRP A 329 -13.73 -2.69 -15.37
N GLN A 330 -13.72 -2.12 -16.56
CA GLN A 330 -12.53 -1.65 -17.26
C GLN A 330 -12.68 -0.17 -17.62
N ILE A 331 -11.56 0.53 -17.77
CA ILE A 331 -11.57 1.93 -18.23
C ILE A 331 -11.73 1.91 -19.75
N GLU A 332 -12.90 2.32 -20.24
CA GLU A 332 -13.17 2.49 -21.68
C GLU A 332 -12.58 3.81 -22.18
N ASN A 333 -12.80 4.89 -21.43
CA ASN A 333 -12.21 6.20 -21.68
C ASN A 333 -11.75 6.82 -20.36
N SER A 334 -10.62 7.52 -20.37
CA SER A 334 -10.31 8.50 -19.34
C SER A 334 -9.39 9.57 -19.88
N THR A 335 -9.45 10.78 -19.34
CA THR A 335 -8.54 11.85 -19.77
C THR A 335 -7.08 11.49 -19.45
N TYR A 336 -6.85 10.69 -18.41
CA TYR A 336 -5.54 10.16 -18.09
C TYR A 336 -5.03 9.17 -19.15
N ALA A 337 -5.85 8.20 -19.57
CA ALA A 337 -5.50 7.23 -20.61
C ALA A 337 -5.22 7.92 -21.96
N GLU A 338 -5.90 9.03 -22.24
CA GLU A 338 -5.65 9.90 -23.40
C GLU A 338 -4.45 10.85 -23.23
N LYS A 339 -3.70 10.76 -22.12
CA LYS A 339 -2.55 11.63 -21.79
C LYS A 339 -2.90 13.12 -21.74
N ARG A 340 -4.13 13.46 -21.38
CA ARG A 340 -4.57 14.83 -21.14
C ARG A 340 -4.27 15.23 -19.69
N ALA A 341 -4.02 16.53 -19.48
CA ALA A 341 -3.95 17.08 -18.13
C ALA A 341 -5.30 16.91 -17.40
N PRO A 342 -5.30 16.74 -16.07
CA PRO A 342 -6.54 16.77 -15.30
C PRO A 342 -7.20 18.15 -15.43
N PHE A 343 -8.53 18.18 -15.35
CA PHE A 343 -9.26 19.44 -15.29
C PHE A 343 -8.96 20.16 -13.97
N PRO A 344 -8.88 21.51 -13.94
CA PRO A 344 -8.35 22.23 -12.79
C PRO A 344 -9.17 22.12 -11.49
N SER A 345 -10.48 21.87 -11.58
CA SER A 345 -11.38 21.81 -10.41
C SER A 345 -12.52 20.81 -10.60
N SER A 346 -13.19 20.47 -9.50
CA SER A 346 -14.35 19.58 -9.54
C SER A 346 -15.47 20.14 -10.42
N ASN A 347 -15.65 21.46 -10.52
CA ASN A 347 -16.73 22.03 -11.33
C ASN A 347 -16.56 21.79 -12.83
N HIS A 348 -15.33 21.83 -13.35
CA HIS A 348 -15.05 21.45 -14.75
C HIS A 348 -15.44 19.99 -14.97
N ALA A 349 -15.06 19.11 -14.04
CA ALA A 349 -15.36 17.70 -14.13
C ALA A 349 -16.86 17.38 -13.97
N ILE A 350 -17.57 18.10 -13.10
CA ILE A 350 -19.03 18.02 -12.95
C ILE A 350 -19.71 18.46 -14.25
N ALA A 351 -19.23 19.52 -14.92
CA ALA A 351 -19.76 19.94 -16.21
C ALA A 351 -19.59 18.85 -17.28
N GLY A 352 -18.41 18.23 -17.35
CA GLY A 352 -18.15 17.10 -18.25
C GLY A 352 -19.00 15.88 -17.93
N GLU A 353 -19.13 15.50 -16.66
CA GLU A 353 -19.96 14.38 -16.21
C GLU A 353 -21.44 14.62 -16.54
N ASN A 354 -21.96 15.81 -16.26
CA ASN A 354 -23.35 16.17 -16.57
C ASN A 354 -23.62 16.12 -18.08
N ALA A 355 -22.65 16.52 -18.92
CA ALA A 355 -22.78 16.40 -20.36
C ALA A 355 -22.85 14.93 -20.82
N MET A 356 -22.04 14.04 -20.22
CA MET A 356 -22.14 12.59 -20.49
C MET A 356 -23.50 12.04 -20.05
N LYS A 357 -23.91 12.34 -18.81
CA LYS A 357 -25.20 11.91 -18.23
C LYS A 357 -26.35 12.37 -19.12
N GLY A 358 -26.37 13.64 -19.53
CA GLY A 358 -27.41 14.18 -20.40
C GLY A 358 -27.49 13.47 -21.75
N LEU A 359 -26.35 13.27 -22.42
CA LEU A 359 -26.33 12.60 -23.72
C LEU A 359 -26.74 11.13 -23.62
N LEU A 360 -26.21 10.38 -22.63
CA LEU A 360 -26.54 8.97 -22.43
C LEU A 360 -27.97 8.76 -21.91
N TYR A 361 -28.56 9.75 -21.25
CA TYR A 361 -29.97 9.71 -20.88
C TYR A 361 -30.88 9.80 -22.12
N HIS A 362 -30.48 10.56 -23.14
CA HIS A 362 -31.26 10.72 -24.37
C HIS A 362 -31.01 9.62 -25.40
N GLU A 363 -29.75 9.20 -25.57
CA GLU A 363 -29.37 8.26 -26.62
C GLU A 363 -29.23 6.80 -26.13
N GLY A 364 -29.05 6.61 -24.81
CA GLY A 364 -28.95 5.30 -24.19
C GLY A 364 -30.20 4.93 -23.39
N LYS A 365 -30.05 3.95 -22.50
CA LYS A 365 -31.05 3.61 -21.48
C LYS A 365 -30.41 3.78 -20.11
N SER A 366 -30.97 4.66 -19.27
CA SER A 366 -30.53 4.78 -17.88
C SER A 366 -30.78 3.48 -17.12
N LEU A 367 -29.78 3.05 -16.35
CA LEU A 367 -29.85 1.94 -15.40
C LEU A 367 -29.91 2.46 -13.94
N GLY A 368 -30.09 3.78 -13.77
CA GLY A 368 -30.09 4.45 -12.48
C GLY A 368 -28.75 5.13 -12.15
N GLY A 369 -28.82 6.29 -11.52
CA GLY A 369 -27.65 7.08 -11.09
C GLY A 369 -26.71 7.41 -12.25
N GLU A 370 -25.50 6.85 -12.20
CA GLU A 370 -24.40 7.07 -13.15
C GLU A 370 -24.23 5.95 -14.16
N PHE A 371 -25.17 5.00 -14.23
CA PHE A 371 -25.09 3.79 -15.04
C PHE A 371 -26.03 3.85 -16.24
N PHE A 372 -25.53 3.42 -17.40
CA PHE A 372 -26.24 3.49 -18.67
C PHE A 372 -25.98 2.24 -19.51
N LEU A 373 -26.97 1.84 -20.30
CA LEU A 373 -26.85 0.87 -21.38
C LEU A 373 -26.83 1.63 -22.70
N ALA A 374 -25.70 1.63 -23.40
CA ALA A 374 -25.49 2.44 -24.60
C ALA A 374 -24.69 1.71 -25.67
N ASP A 375 -24.90 2.06 -26.94
CA ASP A 375 -24.04 1.58 -28.03
C ASP A 375 -22.72 2.37 -28.08
N GLN A 376 -21.74 1.82 -28.82
CA GLN A 376 -20.41 2.41 -28.92
C GLN A 376 -20.42 3.84 -29.49
N GLN A 377 -21.38 4.16 -30.36
CA GLN A 377 -21.46 5.48 -30.99
C GLN A 377 -21.94 6.53 -29.98
N SER A 378 -22.94 6.19 -29.18
CA SER A 378 -23.42 7.03 -28.07
C SER A 378 -22.35 7.20 -26.99
N ILE A 379 -21.60 6.15 -26.64
CA ILE A 379 -20.47 6.25 -25.69
C ILE A 379 -19.43 7.24 -26.20
N LYS A 380 -19.04 7.13 -27.48
CA LYS A 380 -18.06 8.03 -28.11
C LYS A 380 -18.56 9.48 -28.15
N ARG A 381 -19.83 9.71 -28.51
CA ARG A 381 -20.43 11.05 -28.51
C ARG A 381 -20.52 11.64 -27.09
N ALA A 382 -20.91 10.82 -26.11
CA ALA A 382 -20.94 11.21 -24.69
C ALA A 382 -19.55 11.68 -24.25
N TRP A 383 -18.51 10.91 -24.55
CA TRP A 383 -17.14 11.27 -24.22
C TRP A 383 -16.70 12.60 -24.85
N GLN A 384 -16.97 12.79 -26.15
CA GLN A 384 -16.66 14.05 -26.83
C GLN A 384 -17.41 15.25 -26.23
N ALA A 385 -18.69 15.06 -25.89
CA ALA A 385 -19.50 16.08 -25.23
C ALA A 385 -18.94 16.42 -23.83
N ALA A 386 -18.47 15.42 -23.10
CA ALA A 386 -17.84 15.56 -21.78
C ALA A 386 -16.62 16.48 -21.83
N ILE A 387 -15.69 16.17 -22.74
CA ILE A 387 -14.45 16.92 -22.92
C ILE A 387 -14.78 18.36 -23.30
N LYS A 388 -15.65 18.56 -24.29
CA LYS A 388 -16.05 19.91 -24.72
C LYS A 388 -16.71 20.70 -23.60
N ALA A 389 -17.58 20.09 -22.80
CA ALA A 389 -18.27 20.76 -21.71
C ALA A 389 -17.31 21.14 -20.58
N ALA A 390 -16.39 20.24 -20.21
CA ALA A 390 -15.39 20.48 -19.19
C ALA A 390 -14.38 21.56 -19.61
N GLU A 391 -13.91 21.55 -20.87
CA GLU A 391 -12.98 22.56 -21.40
C GLU A 391 -13.63 23.96 -21.54
N ASN A 392 -14.94 24.02 -21.79
CA ASN A 392 -15.67 25.29 -21.95
C ASN A 392 -16.32 25.79 -20.65
N TRP A 393 -16.13 25.10 -19.52
CA TRP A 393 -16.69 25.53 -18.26
C TRP A 393 -16.07 26.87 -17.85
N LYS A 394 -16.91 27.86 -17.59
CA LYS A 394 -16.50 29.19 -17.11
C LYS A 394 -16.89 29.32 -15.65
N SER A 395 -15.92 29.75 -14.85
CA SER A 395 -16.04 29.96 -13.40
C SER A 395 -17.02 31.05 -13.02
#